data_AF-A0A7C5XB01-F1
#
_entry.id   AF-A0A7C5XB01-F1
#
_cell.length_a   1.000
_cell.length_b   1.000
_cell.length_c   1.000
_cell.angle_alpha   90.00
_cell.angle_beta   90.00
_cell.angle_gamma   90.00
#
_symmetry.space_group_name_H-M   'P 1'
#
loop_
_entity.id
_entity.type
_entity.pdbx_description
1 polymer ?
#
loop_
_entity_poly.entity_id
_entity_poly.type
_entity_poly.pdbx_seq_one_letter_code
_entity_poly.pdbx_strand_id
1 'polypeptide(L)'
;MLRLKGKVIIGIDLASKETNPTGLAILKGKKVETCLVYTNSEIIDILTRAKPTIVAIDAPLTLPKRGIFRKADRDLIKRGYSVFP
;
A
#
# COMPACT_ATOMS: atom_id res chain seq x y z
N MET A 1 -24.96 -17.59 3.36
CA MET A 1 -23.69 -16.86 3.17
C MET A 1 -23.14 -16.52 4.54
N LEU A 2 -22.12 -17.24 5.02
CA LEU A 2 -21.60 -17.13 6.39
C LEU A 2 -20.91 -15.78 6.61
N ARG A 3 -21.49 -14.97 7.49
CA ARG A 3 -20.97 -13.65 7.89
C ARG A 3 -19.77 -13.86 8.82
N LEU A 4 -18.56 -13.67 8.27
CA LEU A 4 -17.30 -13.76 9.00
C LEU A 4 -17.31 -12.87 10.25
N LYS A 5 -16.98 -13.44 11.41
CA LYS A 5 -16.84 -12.68 12.66
C LYS A 5 -15.51 -11.90 12.64
N GLY A 6 -15.65 -10.58 12.58
CA GLY A 6 -14.59 -9.56 12.62
C GLY A 6 -13.93 -9.33 11.26
N LYS A 7 -14.50 -8.44 10.42
CA LYS A 7 -13.82 -8.01 9.19
C LYS A 7 -12.53 -7.29 9.56
N VAL A 8 -11.40 -7.85 9.15
CA VAL A 8 -10.09 -7.20 9.18
C VAL A 8 -9.88 -6.54 7.83
N ILE A 9 -9.56 -5.25 7.82
CA ILE A 9 -9.18 -4.48 6.63
C ILE A 9 -7.77 -3.95 6.89
N ILE A 10 -6.90 -4.02 5.89
CA ILE A 10 -5.54 -3.53 6.02
C ILE A 10 -5.29 -2.45 4.97
N GLY A 11 -4.79 -1.29 5.41
CA GLY A 11 -4.22 -0.26 4.55
C GLY A 11 -2.70 -0.39 4.55
N ILE A 12 -2.08 -0.22 3.39
CA ILE A 12 -0.63 -0.29 3.17
C ILE A 12 -0.20 1.01 2.48
N ASP A 13 0.71 1.74 3.10
CA ASP A 13 1.46 2.83 2.48
C ASP A 13 2.86 2.32 2.14
N LEU A 14 3.08 1.96 0.87
CA LEU A 14 4.29 1.27 0.43
C LEU A 14 5.45 2.25 0.29
N ALA A 15 6.55 1.92 0.97
CA ALA A 15 7.82 2.58 0.74
C ALA A 15 8.41 2.19 -0.63
N SER A 16 9.06 3.14 -1.30
CA SER A 16 9.73 2.87 -2.59
C SER A 16 11.06 2.12 -2.47
N LYS A 17 11.61 2.00 -1.25
CA LYS A 17 12.88 1.32 -0.96
C LYS A 17 12.76 0.59 0.38
N GLU A 18 13.36 -0.59 0.49
CA GLU A 18 13.36 -1.39 1.72
C GLU A 18 14.13 -0.73 2.88
N THR A 19 14.99 0.25 2.61
CA THR A 19 15.64 1.06 3.66
C THR A 19 14.68 1.99 4.39
N ASN A 20 13.50 2.23 3.80
CA ASN A 20 12.45 3.06 4.37
C ASN A 20 11.31 2.16 4.87
N PRO A 21 10.70 2.48 6.01
CA PRO A 21 9.60 1.68 6.53
C PRO A 21 8.33 1.87 5.67
N THR A 22 7.68 0.76 5.37
CA THR A 22 6.28 0.68 4.90
C THR A 22 5.35 0.78 6.09
N GLY A 23 4.31 1.61 5.96
CA GLY A 23 3.27 1.76 6.98
C GLY A 23 2.12 0.77 6.77
N LEU A 24 1.68 0.13 7.85
CA LEU A 24 0.48 -0.71 7.86
C LEU A 24 -0.54 -0.18 8.86
N ALA A 25 -1.80 -0.13 8.44
CA ALA A 25 -2.94 0.17 9.29
C ALA A 25 -3.93 -1.00 9.27
N ILE A 26 -4.12 -1.65 10.42
CA ILE A 26 -4.98 -2.82 10.59
C ILE A 26 -6.26 -2.38 11.30
N LEU A 27 -7.38 -2.38 10.57
CA LEU A 27 -8.71 -2.06 11.09
C LEU A 27 -9.47 -3.34 11.43
N LYS A 28 -9.82 -3.52 12.70
CA LYS A 28 -10.67 -4.61 13.19
C LYS A 28 -11.87 -4.03 13.95
N GLY A 29 -13.04 -4.05 13.32
CA GLY A 29 -14.24 -3.43 13.88
C GLY A 29 -14.10 -1.90 13.96
N LYS A 30 -13.94 -1.35 15.17
CA LYS A 30 -13.71 0.08 15.42
C LYS A 30 -12.32 0.39 15.99
N LYS A 31 -11.41 -0.60 16.00
CA LYS A 31 -10.05 -0.45 16.51
C LYS A 31 -9.07 -0.44 15.34
N VAL A 32 -8.12 0.48 15.39
CA VAL A 32 -7.01 0.58 14.45
C VAL A 32 -5.73 0.31 15.21
N GLU A 33 -4.92 -0.60 14.68
CA GLU A 33 -3.54 -0.82 15.10
C GLU A 33 -2.63 -0.47 13.93
N THR A 34 -1.46 0.09 14.22
CA THR A 34 -0.48 0.48 13.19
C THR A 34 0.86 -0.14 13.47
N CYS A 35 1.57 -0.56 12.43
CA CYS A 35 2.94 -1.01 12.54
C CYS A 35 3.77 -0.60 11.32
N LEU A 36 5.09 -0.65 11.49
CA LEU A 36 6.06 -0.44 10.43
C LEU A 36 6.71 -1.78 10.08
N VAL A 37 6.93 -2.00 8.80
CA VAL A 37 7.66 -3.15 8.22
C VAL A 37 8.59 -2.66 7.14
N TYR A 38 9.62 -3.42 6.80
CA TYR A 38 10.64 -2.99 5.83
C TYR A 38 10.64 -3.82 4.56
N THR A 39 10.36 -5.11 4.69
CA THR A 39 10.48 -6.08 3.60
C THR A 39 9.14 -6.57 3.10
N ASN A 40 9.10 -7.00 1.84
CA ASN A 40 7.91 -7.64 1.27
C ASN A 40 7.51 -8.90 2.06
N SER A 41 8.49 -9.66 2.55
CA SER A 41 8.22 -10.87 3.34
C SER A 41 7.44 -10.55 4.62
N GLU A 42 7.81 -9.49 5.35
CA GLU A 42 7.09 -9.06 6.55
C GLU A 42 5.64 -8.64 6.23
N ILE A 43 5.43 -7.93 5.12
CA ILE A 43 4.09 -7.56 4.65
C ILE A 43 3.26 -8.83 4.40
N ILE A 44 3.77 -9.76 3.58
CA ILE A 44 3.07 -11.00 3.22
C ILE A 44 2.76 -11.84 4.46
N ASP A 45 3.69 -11.91 5.40
CA ASP A 45 3.54 -12.61 6.67
C ASP A 45 2.38 -12.05 7.50
N ILE A 46 2.30 -10.72 7.64
CA ILE A 46 1.21 -10.06 8.35
C ILE A 46 -0.12 -10.31 7.65
N LEU A 47 -0.19 -10.15 6.32
CA LEU A 47 -1.41 -10.38 5.56
C LEU A 47 -1.89 -11.84 5.68
N THR A 48 -0.97 -12.80 5.63
CA THR A 48 -1.26 -14.24 5.74
C THR A 48 -1.82 -14.59 7.13
N ARG A 49 -1.24 -14.02 8.19
CA ARG A 49 -1.70 -14.23 9.58
C ARG A 49 -3.03 -13.52 9.86
N ALA A 50 -3.17 -12.28 9.39
CA ALA A 50 -4.34 -11.45 9.66
C ALA A 50 -5.59 -11.86 8.86
N LYS A 51 -5.40 -12.53 7.70
CA LYS A 51 -6.47 -12.95 6.78
C LYS A 51 -7.48 -11.82 6.51
N PRO A 52 -7.02 -10.65 6.03
CA PRO A 52 -7.90 -9.52 5.79
C PRO A 52 -8.91 -9.82 4.70
N THR A 53 -10.09 -9.22 4.81
CA THR A 53 -11.11 -9.27 3.76
C THR A 53 -10.76 -8.34 2.59
N ILE A 54 -10.09 -7.22 2.89
CA ILE A 54 -9.68 -6.19 1.93
C ILE A 54 -8.29 -5.70 2.30
N VAL A 55 -7.45 -5.54 1.29
CA VAL A 55 -6.16 -4.83 1.40
C VAL A 55 -6.22 -3.61 0.48
N ALA A 56 -6.09 -2.42 1.05
CA ALA A 56 -5.94 -1.17 0.33
C ALA A 56 -4.45 -0.84 0.22
N ILE A 57 -3.96 -0.55 -0.99
CA ILE A 57 -2.56 -0.25 -1.25
C ILE A 57 -2.49 1.17 -1.80
N ASP A 58 -1.86 2.09 -1.06
CA ASP A 58 -1.57 3.44 -1.50
C ASP A 58 -0.21 3.45 -2.20
N ALA A 59 -0.21 3.00 -3.45
CA ALA A 59 0.96 3.08 -4.30
C ALA A 59 0.60 2.99 -5.79
N PRO A 60 1.47 3.51 -6.67
CA PRO A 60 1.45 3.17 -8.08
C PRO A 60 1.52 1.65 -8.30
N LEU A 61 0.41 1.03 -8.71
CA LEU A 61 0.42 -0.39 -9.11
C LEU A 61 0.97 -0.62 -10.54
N THR A 62 1.33 0.46 -11.24
CA THR A 62 1.87 0.40 -12.60
C THR A 62 3.30 0.91 -12.61
N LEU A 63 4.22 0.06 -13.06
CA LEU A 63 5.61 0.44 -13.26
C LEU A 63 5.78 1.29 -14.54
N PRO A 64 6.73 2.23 -14.56
CA PRO A 64 7.07 2.96 -15.78
C PRO A 64 7.62 2.01 -16.84
N LYS A 65 7.21 2.20 -18.10
CA LYS A 65 7.72 1.38 -19.23
C LYS A 65 9.19 1.66 -19.54
N ARG A 66 9.66 2.89 -19.28
CA ARG A 66 11.05 3.35 -19.49
C ARG A 66 11.34 4.52 -18.54
N GLY A 67 12.52 4.51 -17.90
CA GLY A 67 12.93 5.52 -16.93
C GLY A 67 12.05 5.52 -15.68
N ILE A 68 11.92 6.68 -15.03
CA ILE A 68 11.19 6.83 -13.76
C ILE A 68 9.73 7.26 -13.91
N PHE A 69 9.34 7.83 -15.05
CA PHE A 69 8.01 8.44 -15.24
C PHE A 69 7.00 7.47 -15.85
N ARG A 70 5.87 7.25 -15.15
CA ARG A 70 4.67 6.59 -15.68
C ARG A 70 3.99 7.49 -16.71
N LYS A 71 3.02 6.94 -17.44
CA LYS A 71 2.22 7.72 -18.40
C LYS A 71 1.53 8.91 -17.71
N ALA A 72 0.91 8.66 -16.55
CA ALA A 72 0.24 9.69 -15.76
C ALA A 72 1.19 10.84 -15.39
N ASP A 73 2.41 10.52 -14.92
CA ASP A 73 3.41 11.52 -14.55
C ASP A 73 3.80 12.39 -15.76
N ARG A 74 3.99 11.77 -16.95
CA ARG A 74 4.30 12.52 -18.19
C ARG A 74 3.15 13.43 -18.61
N ASP A 75 1.91 12.98 -18.46
CA ASP A 75 0.74 13.76 -18.85
C ASP A 75 0.52 14.97 -17.90
N LEU A 76 0.88 14.83 -16.63
CA LEU A 76 0.92 15.94 -15.67
C LEU A 76 2.03 16.95 -15.98
N ILE A 77 3.24 16.48 -16.28
CA ILE A 77 4.38 17.35 -16.67
C ILE A 77 4.03 18.17 -17.92
N LYS A 78 3.39 17.56 -18.94
CA LYS A 78 2.94 18.28 -20.15
C LYS A 78 1.97 19.42 -19.86
N ARG A 79 1.27 19.37 -18.72
CA ARG A 79 0.35 20.42 -18.26
C ARG A 79 1.02 21.44 -17.33
N GLY A 80 2.32 21.30 -17.08
CA GLY A 80 3.09 22.21 -16.22
C GLY A 80 3.09 21.86 -14.73
N TYR A 81 2.62 20.67 -14.35
CA TYR A 81 2.63 20.25 -12.94
C TYR A 81 3.95 19.55 -12.57
N SER A 82 4.47 19.85 -11.37
CA SER A 82 5.50 19.01 -10.76
C SER A 82 4.87 17.72 -10.24
N VAL A 83 5.54 16.58 -10.46
CA VAL A 83 5.02 15.24 -10.17
C VAL A 83 5.80 14.50 -9.09
N PHE A 84 6.91 15.09 -8.63
CA PHE A 84 7.69 14.62 -7.50
C PHE A 84 7.91 15.79 -6.53
N PRO A 85 7.95 15.53 -5.21
CA PRO A 85 8.34 16.51 -4.21
C PRO A 85 9.76 17.04 -4.42
#